data_AF-A0A2Z6NQB6-F1
#
_entry.id   AF-A0A2Z6NQB6-F1
#
_cell.length_a   1.000
_cell.length_b   1.000
_cell.length_c   1.000
_cell.angle_alpha   90.00
_cell.angle_beta   90.00
_cell.angle_gamma   90.00
#
_symmetry.space_group_name_H-M   'P 1'
#
loop_
_entity.id
_entity.type
_entity.pdbx_description
1 polymer ?
#
loop_
_entity_poly.entity_id
_entity_poly.type
_entity_poly.pdbx_seq_one_letter_code
_entity_poly.pdbx_strand_id
1 'polypeptide(L)'
;MVSKLLKAAVEQNIRSQRPSYRKLSNLRNHLPDVPILALTATAAPKVQKDVVESLLMQNALILKTSFNRPNIYYEGQSCSQFDSKL
;
A
#
# COMPACT_ATOMS: atom_id res chain seq x y z
N MET A 1 -20.09 21.59 -1.22
CA MET A 1 -20.18 20.60 -0.12
C MET A 1 -19.24 19.42 -0.44
N VAL A 2 -17.97 19.73 -0.68
CA VAL A 2 -17.03 18.82 -1.37
C VAL A 2 -16.14 18.14 -0.34
N SER A 3 -16.32 16.83 -0.20
CA SER A 3 -15.29 15.83 0.07
C SER A 3 -14.26 16.16 1.16
N LYS A 4 -14.56 15.77 2.40
CA LYS A 4 -13.52 15.44 3.39
C LYS A 4 -13.15 13.96 3.23
N LEU A 5 -12.50 13.61 2.12
CA LEU A 5 -11.86 12.30 1.94
C LEU A 5 -10.57 12.31 2.76
N LEU A 6 -10.63 11.78 3.99
CA LEU A 6 -9.42 11.50 4.75
C LEU A 6 -8.71 10.29 4.09
N LYS A 7 -7.77 10.58 3.19
CA LYS A 7 -6.88 9.57 2.59
C LYS A 7 -5.95 9.02 3.66
N ALA A 8 -6.34 7.92 4.30
CA ALA A 8 -5.42 7.10 5.09
C ALA A 8 -4.62 6.20 4.13
N ALA A 9 -3.60 6.76 3.49
CA ALA A 9 -2.68 5.98 2.67
C ALA A 9 -1.87 5.01 3.55
N VAL A 10 -2.33 3.77 3.60
CA VAL A 10 -1.65 2.66 4.28
C VAL A 10 -0.65 2.04 3.29
N GLU A 11 0.49 2.69 3.09
CA GLU A 11 1.62 2.12 2.34
C GLU A 11 2.28 1.00 3.17
N GLN A 12 1.69 -0.20 3.10
CA GLN A 12 2.27 -1.40 3.72
C GLN A 12 3.24 -2.04 2.74
N ASN A 13 4.52 -1.68 2.87
CA ASN A 13 5.61 -2.45 2.29
C ASN A 13 5.94 -3.60 3.27
N ILE A 14 6.02 -4.84 2.79
CA ILE A 14 6.18 -6.08 3.60
C ILE A 14 7.41 -6.05 4.53
N ARG A 15 8.36 -5.14 4.31
CA ARG A 15 9.55 -4.96 5.16
C ARG A 15 9.35 -4.11 6.42
N SER A 16 8.26 -3.37 6.57
CA SER A 16 8.05 -2.47 7.71
C SER A 16 6.61 -2.51 8.20
N GLN A 17 6.25 -3.56 8.94
CA GLN A 17 5.04 -3.52 9.75
C GLN A 17 5.27 -2.55 10.91
N ARG A 18 4.72 -1.33 10.79
CA ARG A 18 4.80 -0.34 11.87
C ARG A 18 3.71 -0.61 12.91
N PRO A 19 4.06 -0.90 14.18
CA PRO A 19 3.07 -1.16 15.22
C PRO A 19 2.10 0.00 15.45
N SER A 20 2.51 1.23 15.10
CA SER A 20 1.68 2.43 15.18
C SER A 20 0.41 2.33 14.34
N TYR A 21 0.41 1.61 13.21
CA TYR A 21 -0.76 1.49 12.35
C TYR A 21 -1.90 0.67 12.97
N ARG A 22 -1.65 -0.17 13.98
CA ARG A 22 -2.73 -0.84 14.72
C ARG A 22 -3.65 0.14 15.45
N LYS A 23 -3.14 1.34 15.80
CA LYS A 23 -3.95 2.38 16.45
C LYS A 23 -4.90 3.08 15.49
N LEU A 24 -4.77 2.87 14.17
CA LEU A 24 -5.68 3.45 13.18
C LEU A 24 -7.11 2.89 13.30
N SER A 25 -7.29 1.71 13.90
CA SER A 25 -8.63 1.19 14.25
C SER A 25 -9.40 2.15 15.16
N ASN A 26 -8.73 2.85 16.07
CA ASN A 26 -9.37 3.82 16.95
C ASN A 26 -9.93 5.02 16.18
N LEU A 27 -9.42 5.30 14.98
CA LEU A 27 -9.87 6.40 14.15
C LEU A 27 -11.29 6.16 13.62
N ARG A 28 -11.67 4.88 13.41
CA ARG A 28 -13.06 4.48 13.13
C ARG A 28 -14.01 4.82 14.28
N ASN A 29 -13.56 4.63 15.52
CA ASN A 29 -14.41 4.92 16.69
C ASN A 29 -14.71 6.42 16.83
N HIS A 30 -13.78 7.28 16.39
CA HIS A 30 -13.96 8.74 16.44
C HIS A 30 -14.68 9.30 15.20
N LEU A 31 -14.61 8.60 14.07
CA LEU A 31 -15.15 9.04 12.78
C LEU A 31 -15.94 7.90 12.10
N PRO A 32 -17.12 7.52 12.64
CA PRO A 32 -17.88 6.37 12.14
C PRO A 32 -18.40 6.56 10.70
N ASP A 33 -18.78 7.79 10.34
CA ASP A 33 -19.39 8.12 9.05
C ASP A 33 -18.38 8.44 7.93
N VAL A 34 -17.08 8.45 8.24
CA VAL A 34 -16.05 8.81 7.27
C VAL A 34 -15.57 7.57 6.51
N PRO A 35 -15.66 7.55 5.16
CA PRO A 35 -15.13 6.44 4.38
C PRO A 35 -13.60 6.42 4.46
N ILE A 36 -13.03 5.24 4.69
CA ILE A 36 -11.58 5.03 4.77
C ILE A 36 -11.13 4.33 3.49
N LEU A 37 -10.07 4.84 2.87
CA LEU A 37 -9.44 4.25 1.70
C LEU A 37 -8.02 3.81 2.06
N ALA A 38 -7.76 2.51 2.04
CA ALA A 38 -6.42 1.94 2.22
C ALA A 38 -5.75 1.69 0.86
N LEU A 39 -4.55 2.24 0.65
CA LEU A 39 -3.81 2.18 -0.61
C LEU A 39 -2.48 1.45 -0.42
N THR A 40 -2.35 0.28 -1.01
CA THR A 40 -1.13 -0.54 -0.93
C THR A 40 -0.57 -0.80 -2.32
N ALA A 41 0.74 -0.56 -2.52
CA ALA A 41 1.39 -0.87 -3.79
C ALA A 41 1.60 -2.39 -3.99
N THR A 42 1.97 -3.10 -2.93
CA THR A 42 2.25 -4.54 -2.94
C THR A 42 1.51 -5.22 -1.80
N ALA A 43 0.30 -5.71 -2.06
CA ALA A 43 -0.47 -6.45 -1.06
C ALA A 43 -0.70 -7.89 -1.51
N ALA A 44 0.08 -8.80 -0.93
CA ALA A 44 -0.23 -10.23 -0.99
C ALA A 44 -1.62 -10.48 -0.34
N PRO A 45 -2.37 -11.52 -0.77
CA PRO A 45 -3.72 -11.77 -0.27
C PRO A 45 -3.83 -11.83 1.27
N LYS A 46 -2.79 -12.35 1.94
CA LYS A 46 -2.71 -12.39 3.41
C LYS A 46 -2.67 -10.98 4.02
N VAL A 47 -1.81 -10.12 3.49
CA VAL A 47 -1.66 -8.73 3.95
C VAL A 47 -2.94 -7.92 3.70
N GLN A 48 -3.67 -8.21 2.61
CA GLN A 48 -4.97 -7.57 2.35
C GLN A 48 -5.97 -7.86 3.48
N LYS A 49 -6.09 -9.12 3.91
CA LYS A 49 -6.95 -9.52 5.03
C LYS A 49 -6.51 -8.86 6.33
N ASP A 50 -5.22 -8.91 6.63
CA ASP A 50 -4.66 -8.31 7.85
C ASP A 50 -4.97 -6.80 7.93
N VAL A 51 -4.91 -6.07 6.81
CA VAL A 51 -5.23 -4.64 6.75
C VAL A 51 -6.72 -4.38 6.94
N VAL A 52 -7.61 -5.17 6.31
CA VAL A 52 -9.06 -5.04 6.46
C VAL A 52 -9.50 -5.29 7.91
N GLU A 53 -8.96 -6.33 8.53
CA GLU A 53 -9.21 -6.66 9.94
C GLU A 53 -8.64 -5.59 10.88
N SER A 54 -7.39 -5.17 10.66
CA SER A 54 -6.74 -4.16 11.51
C SER A 54 -7.42 -2.79 11.44
N LEU A 55 -8.07 -2.45 10.31
CA LEU A 55 -8.80 -1.19 10.14
C LEU A 55 -10.31 -1.32 10.43
N LEU A 56 -10.77 -2.50 10.87
CA LEU A 56 -12.19 -2.80 11.14
C LEU A 56 -13.11 -2.39 9.97
N MET A 57 -12.68 -2.66 8.74
CA MET A 57 -13.46 -2.32 7.55
C MET A 57 -14.54 -3.37 7.29
N GLN A 58 -15.80 -2.98 7.47
CA GLN A 58 -16.95 -3.80 7.09
C GLN A 58 -17.24 -3.62 5.59
N ASN A 59 -17.37 -4.73 4.84
CA ASN A 59 -17.66 -4.76 3.40
C ASN A 59 -16.71 -3.91 2.54
N ALA A 60 -15.40 -4.05 2.75
CA ALA A 60 -14.39 -3.32 1.97
C ALA A 60 -14.41 -3.72 0.49
N LEU A 61 -14.49 -2.73 -0.41
CA LEU A 61 -14.30 -2.93 -1.84
C LEU A 61 -12.80 -3.11 -2.14
N ILE A 62 -12.41 -4.28 -2.62
CA ILE A 62 -11.01 -4.59 -2.97
C ILE A 62 -10.82 -4.36 -4.47
N LEU A 63 -10.01 -3.36 -4.82
CA LEU A 63 -9.63 -3.05 -6.19
C LEU A 63 -8.17 -3.42 -6.41
N LYS A 64 -7.91 -4.29 -7.40
CA LYS A 64 -6.56 -4.68 -7.81
C LYS A 64 -6.34 -4.29 -9.27
N THR A 65 -5.31 -3.49 -9.51
CA THR A 65 -4.88 -3.11 -10.86
C THR A 65 -3.63 -3.89 -11.26
N SER A 66 -3.41 -4.02 -12.57
CA SER A 66 -2.18 -4.63 -13.08
C SER A 66 -0.97 -3.74 -12.78
N PHE A 67 0.13 -4.36 -12.36
CA PHE A 67 1.41 -3.68 -12.20
C PHE A 67 2.04 -3.30 -13.55
N ASN A 68 1.64 -3.98 -14.64
CA ASN A 68 2.31 -3.84 -15.93
C ASN A 68 2.28 -2.37 -16.42
N ARG A 69 3.42 -1.92 -16.94
CA ARG A 69 3.60 -0.61 -17.58
C ARG A 69 4.11 -0.86 -19.00
N PRO A 70 3.21 -0.95 -20.00
CA PRO A 70 3.59 -1.35 -21.35
C PRO A 70 4.55 -0.36 -22.05
N ASN A 71 4.67 0.86 -21.52
CA ASN A 71 5.56 1.90 -22.04
C ASN A 71 6.97 1.88 -21.42
N ILE A 72 7.29 0.90 -20.56
CA ILE A 72 8.61 0.78 -19.93
C ILE A 72 9.33 -0.41 -20.55
N TYR A 73 10.47 -0.14 -21.20
CA TYR A 73 11.38 -1.17 -21.69
C TYR A 73 12.45 -1.45 -20.63
N TYR A 74 12.69 -2.73 -20.33
CA TYR A 74 13.70 -3.17 -19.38
C TYR A 74 14.93 -3.68 -20.16
N GLU A 75 16.07 -3.04 -19.97
CA GLU A 75 17.36 -3.48 -20.51
C GLU A 75 18.32 -3.76 -19.35
N GLY A 76 18.95 -4.93 -19.36
CA GLY A 76 19.99 -5.30 -18.39
C GLY A 76 21.30 -5.53 -19.12
N GLN A 77 22.28 -4.67 -18.90
CA GLN A 77 23.62 -4.87 -19.42
C GLN A 77 24.46 -5.57 -18.34
N SER A 78 25.07 -6.70 -18.70
CA SER A 78 26.07 -7.33 -17.84
C SER A 78 27.26 -6.39 -17.73
N CYS A 79 27.53 -5.88 -16.53
CA CYS A 79 28.74 -5.11 -16.29
C CYS A 79 29.93 -6.08 -16.31
N SER A 80 30.60 -6.21 -17.45
CA SER A 80 31.92 -6.82 -17.56
C SER A 80 32.95 -5.71 -17.58
N GLN A 81 33.87 -5.73 -16.61
CA GLN A 81 35.06 -4.88 -16.43
C GLN A 81 34.86 -3.54 -15.71
N PHE A 82 35.20 -3.55 -14.41
CA PHE A 82 35.95 -2.43 -13.85
C PHE A 82 37.33 -2.45 -14.51
N ASP A 83 37.50 -1.66 -15.58
CA ASP A 83 38.83 -1.36 -16.08
C ASP A 83 39.60 -0.66 -14.97
N SER A 84 40.66 -1.34 -14.52
CA SER A 84 41.72 -0.80 -13.69
C SER A 84 42.24 0.49 -14.32
N LYS A 85 41.87 1.64 -13.76
CA LYS A 85 42.61 2.88 -14.00
C LYS A 85 43.96 2.76 -13.29
N LEU A 86 45.02 2.71 -14.11
CA LEU A 86 46.40 3.07 -13.78
C LEU A 86 46.45 4.43 -13.07
#